data_AF-A0A1E3R3Y0-F1
#
_entry.id   AF-A0A1E3R3Y0-F1
#
_cell.length_a   1.000
_cell.length_b   1.000
_cell.length_c   1.000
_cell.angle_alpha   90.00
_cell.angle_beta   90.00
_cell.angle_gamma   90.00
#
_symmetry.space_group_name_H-M   'P 1'
#
loop_
_entity.id
_entity.type
_entity.pdbx_description
1 polymer ?
#
loop_
_entity_poly.entity_id
_entity_poly.type
_entity_poly.pdbx_seq_one_letter_code
_entity_poly.pdbx_strand_id
1 'polypeptide(L)'
;MQYRLDPDAAARVAAFGTVAPMRERGLAEVRRTLESAPHPDDMPHMADIEDRVISGPGGSVPIRIYRPTRVNPCPVLVYFHGGGMVLGSNHSFEPLARTLAAVSAGACAR
;
A
#
# COMPACT_ATOMS: atom_id res chain seq x y z
N MET A 1 -17.76 -18.65 -21.05
CA MET A 1 -16.84 -19.18 -20.03
C MET A 1 -17.29 -18.68 -18.68
N GLN A 2 -17.55 -19.57 -17.73
CA GLN A 2 -17.87 -19.19 -16.35
C GLN A 2 -16.55 -19.17 -15.57
N TYR A 3 -15.97 -17.98 -15.40
CA TYR A 3 -14.74 -17.83 -14.64
C TYR A 3 -15.07 -17.96 -13.15
N ARG A 4 -14.64 -19.05 -12.53
CA ARG A 4 -14.77 -19.26 -11.09
C ARG A 4 -13.65 -18.50 -10.38
N LEU A 5 -14.03 -17.54 -9.54
CA LEU A 5 -13.09 -16.86 -8.66
C LEU A 5 -12.57 -17.82 -7.58
N ASP A 6 -11.36 -17.54 -7.09
CA ASP A 6 -10.89 -18.10 -5.82
C ASP A 6 -11.93 -17.82 -4.70
N PRO A 7 -12.20 -18.77 -3.78
CA PRO A 7 -13.22 -18.57 -2.74
C PRO A 7 -13.02 -17.32 -1.88
N ASP A 8 -11.78 -16.97 -1.53
CA ASP A 8 -11.49 -15.80 -0.71
C ASP A 8 -11.71 -14.51 -1.51
N ALA A 9 -11.31 -14.51 -2.78
CA ALA A 9 -11.59 -13.40 -3.69
C ALA A 9 -13.11 -13.22 -3.91
N ALA A 10 -13.86 -14.32 -4.07
CA ALA A 10 -15.30 -14.30 -4.23
C ALA A 10 -16.00 -13.71 -2.99
N ALA A 11 -15.60 -14.16 -1.79
CA ALA A 11 -16.11 -13.64 -0.52
C ALA A 11 -15.80 -12.14 -0.38
N ARG A 12 -14.58 -11.72 -0.75
CA ARG A 12 -14.17 -10.31 -0.67
C ARG A 12 -14.96 -9.41 -1.61
N VAL A 13 -15.22 -9.87 -2.85
CA VAL A 13 -16.06 -9.15 -3.82
C VAL A 13 -17.49 -9.05 -3.31
N ALA A 14 -18.06 -10.13 -2.79
CA ALA A 14 -19.40 -10.14 -2.22
C ALA A 14 -19.54 -9.16 -1.04
N ALA A 15 -18.51 -9.05 -0.19
CA ALA A 15 -18.50 -8.15 0.97
C ALA A 15 -18.55 -6.65 0.60
N PHE A 16 -18.17 -6.25 -0.62
CA PHE A 16 -18.31 -4.86 -1.07
C PHE A 16 -19.74 -4.51 -1.49
N GLY A 17 -20.61 -5.51 -1.72
CA GLY A 17 -21.95 -5.29 -2.26
C GLY A 17 -21.93 -4.67 -3.67
N THR A 18 -23.04 -4.04 -4.05
CA THR A 18 -23.15 -3.35 -5.34
C THR A 18 -22.57 -1.94 -5.24
N VAL A 19 -21.37 -1.75 -5.79
CA VAL A 19 -20.71 -0.44 -5.85
C VAL A 19 -20.86 0.15 -7.24
N ALA A 20 -21.32 1.40 -7.33
CA ALA A 20 -21.39 2.12 -8.60
C ALA A 20 -19.99 2.22 -9.26
N PRO A 21 -19.89 2.17 -10.59
CA PRO A 21 -18.62 2.35 -11.30
C PRO A 21 -17.90 3.63 -10.91
N MET A 22 -16.56 3.61 -10.90
CA MET A 22 -15.73 4.77 -10.51
C MET A 22 -16.04 6.03 -11.34
N ARG A 23 -16.38 5.87 -12.62
CA ARG A 23 -16.76 6.98 -13.52
C ARG A 23 -18.03 7.72 -13.07
N GLU A 24 -18.95 7.01 -12.41
CA GLU A 24 -20.22 7.57 -11.90
C GLU A 24 -20.04 8.14 -10.49
N ARG A 25 -19.20 7.51 -9.66
CA ARG A 25 -18.85 8.01 -8.32
C ARG A 25 -18.02 9.29 -8.33
N GLY A 26 -17.19 9.46 -9.36
CA GLY A 26 -16.29 10.61 -9.49
C GLY A 26 -14.96 10.43 -8.74
N LEU A 27 -13.91 11.09 -9.27
CA LEU A 27 -12.53 10.88 -8.80
C LEU A 27 -12.31 11.28 -7.33
N ALA A 28 -12.84 12.43 -6.92
CA ALA A 28 -12.66 12.92 -5.55
C ALA A 28 -13.20 11.93 -4.52
N GLU A 29 -14.39 11.38 -4.80
CA GLU A 29 -15.05 10.41 -3.93
C GLU A 29 -14.31 9.08 -3.87
N VAL A 30 -13.84 8.60 -5.02
CA VAL A 30 -13.04 7.37 -5.10
C VAL A 30 -11.73 7.52 -4.33
N ARG A 31 -11.02 8.66 -4.48
CA ARG A 31 -9.80 8.96 -3.71
C ARG A 31 -10.09 9.00 -2.22
N ARG A 32 -11.12 9.75 -1.81
CA ARG A 32 -11.53 9.88 -0.41
C ARG A 32 -11.82 8.52 0.21
N THR A 33 -12.55 7.66 -0.51
CA THR A 33 -12.90 6.30 -0.02
C THR A 33 -11.66 5.45 0.19
N LEU A 34 -10.69 5.51 -0.71
CA LEU A 34 -9.43 4.78 -0.59
C LEU A 34 -8.62 5.29 0.62
N GLU A 35 -8.45 6.60 0.74
CA GLU A 35 -7.68 7.23 1.82
C GLU A 35 -8.35 7.11 3.20
N SER A 36 -9.67 6.96 3.26
CA SER A 36 -10.38 6.77 4.53
C SER A 36 -10.53 5.31 4.95
N ALA A 37 -10.07 4.36 4.14
CA ALA A 37 -10.16 2.96 4.48
C ALA A 37 -9.26 2.68 5.70
N PRO A 38 -9.80 2.05 6.76
CA PRO A 38 -8.99 1.75 7.94
C PRO A 38 -7.85 0.80 7.54
N HIS A 39 -6.67 1.06 8.08
CA HIS A 39 -5.57 0.11 7.98
C HIS A 39 -5.89 -1.15 8.80
N PRO A 40 -5.33 -2.31 8.43
CA PRO A 40 -5.39 -3.51 9.26
C PRO A 40 -4.72 -3.29 10.62
N ASP A 41 -5.29 -3.85 11.68
CA ASP A 41 -4.73 -3.75 13.03
C ASP A 41 -3.42 -4.54 13.18
N ASP A 42 -3.21 -5.56 12.35
CA ASP A 42 -2.11 -6.51 12.40
C ASP A 42 -0.93 -6.15 11.48
N MET A 43 -0.80 -4.88 11.09
CA MET A 43 0.34 -4.43 10.28
C MET A 43 1.70 -4.71 10.96
N PRO A 44 2.70 -5.24 10.23
CA PRO A 44 4.00 -5.60 10.81
C PRO A 44 4.72 -4.44 11.50
N HIS A 45 5.06 -4.57 12.78
CA HIS A 45 5.77 -3.55 13.56
C HIS A 45 7.12 -3.16 12.94
N MET A 46 7.36 -1.86 12.79
CA MET A 46 8.63 -1.31 12.28
C MET A 46 9.46 -0.76 13.44
N ALA A 47 10.79 -0.87 13.39
CA ALA A 47 11.68 -0.21 14.34
C ALA A 47 11.56 1.32 14.26
N ASP A 48 11.34 1.84 13.05
CA ASP A 48 11.18 3.26 12.79
C ASP A 48 10.39 3.48 11.50
N ILE A 49 9.62 4.57 11.47
CA ILE A 49 8.89 5.04 10.30
C ILE A 49 9.14 6.54 10.18
N GLU A 50 9.71 6.95 9.06
CA GLU A 50 10.20 8.31 8.87
C GLU A 50 9.62 8.91 7.59
N ASP A 51 8.91 10.03 7.72
CA ASP A 51 8.50 10.84 6.58
C ASP A 51 9.60 11.82 6.18
N ARG A 52 9.86 11.90 4.86
CA ARG A 52 10.81 12.83 4.26
C ARG A 52 10.27 13.42 2.98
N VAL A 53 10.87 14.54 2.59
CA VAL A 53 10.64 15.17 1.29
C VAL A 53 12.00 15.29 0.61
N ILE A 54 12.08 14.78 -0.62
CA ILE A 54 13.29 14.85 -1.44
C ILE A 54 13.07 15.76 -2.64
N SER A 55 14.15 16.28 -3.22
CA SER A 55 14.09 17.06 -4.46
C SER A 55 14.03 16.11 -5.67
N GLY A 56 13.05 16.32 -6.55
CA GLY A 56 12.92 15.61 -7.83
C GLY A 56 12.83 16.57 -9.01
N PRO A 57 12.93 16.08 -10.25
CA PRO A 57 12.91 16.91 -11.45
C PRO A 57 11.58 17.66 -11.68
N GLY A 58 10.47 17.14 -11.13
CA GLY A 58 9.15 17.79 -11.17
C GLY A 58 8.80 18.56 -9.88
N GLY A 59 9.76 18.79 -8.99
CA GLY A 59 9.55 19.39 -7.67
C GLY A 59 9.74 18.41 -6.52
N SER A 60 9.30 18.83 -5.34
CA SER A 60 9.44 18.05 -4.10
C SER A 60 8.61 16.75 -4.14
N VAL A 61 9.22 15.64 -3.73
CA VAL A 61 8.58 14.31 -3.69
C VAL A 61 8.52 13.83 -2.24
N PRO A 62 7.33 13.60 -1.66
CA PRO A 62 7.21 12.99 -0.35
C PRO A 62 7.53 11.50 -0.41
N ILE A 63 8.33 11.02 0.54
CA ILE A 63 8.67 9.61 0.72
C ILE A 63 8.43 9.20 2.18
N ARG A 64 8.15 7.92 2.40
CA ARG A 64 8.10 7.32 3.73
C ARG A 64 9.07 6.15 3.78
N ILE A 65 9.95 6.15 4.77
CA ILE A 65 10.98 5.14 4.97
C ILE A 65 10.53 4.23 6.10
N TYR A 66 10.44 2.94 5.82
CA TYR A 66 10.08 1.90 6.80
C TYR A 66 11.33 1.12 7.17
N ARG A 67 11.70 1.12 8.45
CA ARG A 67 12.83 0.34 8.96
C ARG A 67 12.32 -0.88 9.74
N PRO A 68 12.53 -2.11 9.25
CA PRO A 68 12.08 -3.32 9.93
C PRO A 68 12.87 -3.56 11.23
N THR A 69 12.27 -4.28 12.18
CA THR A 69 12.87 -4.55 13.51
C THR A 69 14.11 -5.45 13.48
N ARG A 70 14.22 -6.32 12.47
CA ARG A 70 15.40 -7.15 12.25
C ARG A 70 16.30 -6.45 11.24
N VAL A 71 17.46 -6.00 11.70
CA VAL A 71 18.42 -5.25 10.88
C VAL A 71 19.64 -6.14 10.63
N ASN A 72 19.57 -6.95 9.57
CA ASN A 72 20.78 -7.38 8.89
C ASN A 72 21.16 -6.28 7.88
N PRO A 73 22.44 -6.16 7.47
CA PRO A 73 22.77 -5.34 6.31
C PRO A 73 21.92 -5.77 5.12
N CYS A 74 20.98 -4.92 4.73
CA CYS A 74 19.99 -5.21 3.70
C CYS A 74 20.10 -4.17 2.58
N PRO A 75 19.87 -4.56 1.32
CA PRO A 75 19.61 -3.61 0.25
C PRO A 75 18.33 -2.81 0.55
N VAL A 76 18.19 -1.65 -0.07
CA VAL A 76 16.98 -0.82 0.01
C VAL A 76 15.99 -1.25 -1.08
N LEU A 77 14.72 -1.47 -0.69
CA LEU A 77 13.61 -1.60 -1.62
C LEU A 77 12.97 -0.23 -1.83
N VAL A 78 12.91 0.23 -3.09
CA VAL A 78 12.13 1.41 -3.47
C VAL A 78 10.79 0.94 -4.02
N TYR A 79 9.71 1.30 -3.31
CA TYR A 79 8.35 0.89 -3.66
C TYR A 79 7.54 2.09 -4.19
N PHE A 80 6.88 1.89 -5.33
CA PHE A 80 5.92 2.83 -5.92
C PHE A 80 4.53 2.21 -5.83
N HIS A 81 3.58 2.93 -5.22
CA HIS A 81 2.24 2.41 -5.03
C HIS A 81 1.44 2.30 -6.34
N GLY A 82 0.43 1.42 -6.33
CA GLY A 82 -0.52 1.28 -7.43
C GLY A 82 -1.55 2.40 -7.46
N GLY A 83 -2.62 2.22 -8.26
CA GLY A 83 -3.70 3.22 -8.38
C GLY A 83 -3.74 3.96 -9.71
N GLY A 84 -3.05 3.44 -10.74
CA GLY A 84 -3.15 3.92 -12.11
C GLY A 84 -2.66 5.36 -12.30
N MET A 85 -1.68 5.80 -11.52
CA MET A 85 -1.17 7.19 -11.48
C MET A 85 -2.22 8.23 -11.04
N VAL A 86 -3.36 7.78 -10.52
CA VAL A 86 -4.52 8.62 -10.20
C VAL A 86 -4.91 8.49 -8.74
N LEU A 87 -4.71 7.34 -8.11
CA LEU A 87 -5.17 7.04 -6.75
C LEU A 87 -4.01 6.67 -5.83
N GLY A 88 -4.26 6.78 -4.53
CA GLY A 88 -3.38 6.30 -3.47
C GLY A 88 -2.41 7.35 -2.95
N SER A 89 -1.78 6.98 -1.85
CA SER A 89 -0.76 7.75 -1.15
C SER A 89 0.12 6.80 -0.32
N ASN A 90 1.13 7.35 0.35
CA ASN A 90 1.92 6.60 1.34
C ASN A 90 1.05 6.08 2.50
N HIS A 91 -0.08 6.73 2.82
CA HIS A 91 -1.03 6.27 3.81
C HIS A 91 -1.75 5.01 3.32
N SER A 92 -2.54 5.10 2.23
CA SER A 92 -3.35 3.99 1.70
C SER A 92 -2.58 2.71 1.40
N PHE A 93 -1.27 2.80 1.13
CA PHE A 93 -0.41 1.66 0.80
C PHE A 93 0.57 1.28 1.91
N GLU A 94 0.49 1.91 3.07
CA GLU A 94 1.32 1.57 4.24
C GLU A 94 1.25 0.08 4.64
N PRO A 95 0.08 -0.59 4.65
CA PRO A 95 0.01 -2.00 5.05
C PRO A 95 0.90 -2.90 4.18
N LEU A 96 0.87 -2.70 2.87
CA LEU A 96 1.72 -3.46 1.94
C LEU A 96 3.18 -3.04 2.07
N ALA A 97 3.48 -1.75 2.20
CA ALA A 97 4.85 -1.27 2.35
C ALA A 97 5.53 -1.84 3.61
N ARG A 98 4.82 -1.87 4.75
CA ARG A 98 5.31 -2.50 6.00
C ARG A 98 5.46 -4.01 5.86
N THR A 99 4.55 -4.67 5.13
CA THR A 99 4.65 -6.10 4.83
C THR A 99 5.91 -6.41 4.02
N LEU A 100 6.14 -5.67 2.93
CA LEU A 100 7.34 -5.80 2.12
C LEU A 100 8.61 -5.58 2.95
N ALA A 101 8.66 -4.51 3.75
CA ALA A 101 9.81 -4.24 4.62
C ALA A 101 10.09 -5.39 5.59
N ALA A 102 9.05 -5.92 6.25
CA ALA A 102 9.19 -7.01 7.22
C ALA A 102 9.66 -8.32 6.58
N VAL A 103 9.05 -8.74 5.46
CA VAL A 103 9.37 -10.02 4.82
C VAL A 103 10.71 -9.98 4.11
N SER A 104 11.04 -8.87 3.44
CA SER A 104 12.32 -8.72 2.74
C SER A 104 13.50 -8.67 3.70
N ALA A 105 13.34 -8.10 4.90
CA ALA A 105 14.37 -8.15 5.93
C ALA A 105 14.68 -9.57 6.41
N GLY A 106 13.66 -10.44 6.48
CA GLY A 106 13.84 -11.85 6.81
C GLY A 106 14.60 -12.65 5.74
N ALA A 107 14.59 -12.19 4.49
CA ALA A 107 15.32 -12.80 3.38
C ALA A 107 16.80 -12.35 3.29
N CYS A 108 17.20 -11.30 4.01
CA CYS A 108 18.60 -10.90 4.09
C CYS A 108 19.38 -11.86 5.00
N ALA A 109 20.12 -12.80 4.40
CA ALA A 109 21.08 -13.65 5.10
C ALA A 109 22.35 -12.87 5.51
N ARG A 110 23.09 -13.42 6.49
CA ARG A 110 24.49 -13.04 6.74
C ARG A 110 25.39 -13.40 5.58
#